data_AF-A0AAW8QRQ1-F1
#
_entry.id   AF-A0AAW8QRQ1-F1
#
_cell.length_a   1.000
_cell.length_b   1.000
_cell.length_c   1.000
_cell.angle_alpha   90.00
_cell.angle_beta   90.00
_cell.angle_gamma   90.00
#
_symmetry.space_group_name_H-M   'P 1'
#
loop_
_entity.id
_entity.type
_entity.pdbx_description
1 polymer ?
#
loop_
_entity_poly.entity_id
_entity_poly.type
_entity_poly.pdbx_seq_one_letter_code
_entity_poly.pdbx_strand_id
1 'polypeptide(L)'
;MKVQFSFNWTQEDEGGEIIHFPVAVIYAEDSNGEKKYWSDATHFVSSFNTTESVYRLLKIINLFQLENMMRKVEISHWNDFEKAIIKESHIVFKERFGDSYLDQLDLSLFEKILYKWIEYLQSVDKDTVVFEVN
;
A
#
# COMPACT_ATOMS: atom_id res chain seq x y z
N MET A 1 6.57 -13.15 -0.07
CA MET A 1 6.12 -12.01 0.77
C MET A 1 4.65 -12.22 1.11
N LYS A 2 4.18 -11.86 2.30
CA LYS A 2 2.78 -11.99 2.70
C LYS A 2 2.11 -10.62 2.79
N VAL A 3 0.83 -10.59 2.48
CA VAL A 3 -0.01 -9.40 2.59
C VAL A 3 -1.27 -9.79 3.34
N GLN A 4 -1.57 -9.02 4.37
CA GLN A 4 -2.79 -9.13 5.16
C GLN A 4 -3.66 -7.91 4.93
N PHE A 5 -4.93 -8.13 4.61
CA PHE A 5 -5.96 -7.10 4.61
C PHE A 5 -6.91 -7.35 5.77
N SER A 6 -7.31 -6.29 6.45
CA SER A 6 -8.22 -6.37 7.60
C SER A 6 -9.00 -5.07 7.77
N PHE A 7 -10.10 -5.12 8.51
CA PHE A 7 -10.86 -3.93 8.90
C PHE A 7 -10.48 -3.56 10.32
N ASN A 8 -9.93 -2.36 10.49
CA ASN A 8 -9.49 -1.86 11.77
C ASN A 8 -10.40 -0.72 12.22
N TRP A 9 -10.27 -0.33 13.48
CA TRP A 9 -10.97 0.81 14.05
C TRP A 9 -10.03 1.61 14.96
N THR A 10 -10.32 2.89 15.09
CA THR A 10 -9.67 3.79 16.05
C THR A 10 -10.73 4.60 16.78
N GLN A 11 -10.43 4.97 18.02
CA GLN A 11 -11.28 5.83 18.85
C GLN A 11 -10.39 6.89 19.50
N GLU A 12 -10.80 8.15 19.45
CA GLU A 12 -10.11 9.22 20.17
C GLU A 12 -10.38 9.10 21.68
N ASP A 13 -9.34 9.33 22.51
CA ASP A 13 -9.35 9.13 23.97
C ASP A 13 -10.46 9.90 24.71
N GLU A 14 -11.05 10.94 24.10
CA GLU A 14 -12.13 11.73 24.70
C GLU A 14 -13.55 11.19 24.42
N GLY A 15 -13.68 9.94 23.96
CA GLY A 15 -14.97 9.31 23.69
C GLY A 15 -15.60 9.76 22.37
N GLY A 16 -14.75 10.15 21.40
CA GLY A 16 -15.16 10.52 20.05
C GLY A 16 -15.71 9.35 19.22
N GLU A 17 -16.06 9.66 17.96
CA GLU A 17 -16.60 8.71 16.99
C GLU A 17 -15.63 7.54 16.73
N ILE A 18 -16.15 6.31 16.66
CA ILE A 18 -15.36 5.14 16.28
C ILE A 18 -15.20 5.15 14.76
N ILE A 19 -13.99 5.46 14.30
CA ILE A 19 -13.67 5.49 12.87
C ILE A 19 -13.21 4.11 12.45
N HIS A 20 -13.91 3.51 11.50
CA HIS A 20 -13.55 2.22 10.91
C HIS A 20 -12.85 2.44 9.57
N PHE A 21 -11.79 1.68 9.32
CA PHE A 21 -11.02 1.83 8.10
C PHE A 21 -10.33 0.51 7.69
N PRO A 22 -10.21 0.25 6.38
CA PRO A 22 -9.47 -0.89 5.89
C PRO A 22 -7.96 -0.65 6.07
N VAL A 23 -7.22 -1.71 6.41
CA VAL A 23 -5.76 -1.68 6.60
C VAL A 23 -5.13 -2.82 5.80
N ALA A 24 -4.00 -2.52 5.15
CA ALA A 24 -3.10 -3.49 4.55
C ALA A 24 -1.83 -3.62 5.39
N VAL A 25 -1.30 -4.83 5.55
CA VAL A 25 -0.02 -5.09 6.21
C VAL A 25 0.84 -5.98 5.32
N ILE A 26 2.01 -5.50 4.94
CA ILE A 26 2.96 -6.18 4.06
C ILE A 26 4.14 -6.63 4.91
N TYR A 27 4.41 -7.94 4.92
CA TYR A 27 5.48 -8.51 5.73
C TYR A 27 6.07 -9.79 5.12
N ALA A 28 7.23 -10.18 5.62
CA ALA A 28 7.85 -11.47 5.38
C ALA A 28 8.22 -12.07 6.73
N GLU A 29 8.06 -13.37 6.85
CA GLU A 29 8.36 -14.12 8.07
C GLU A 29 9.52 -15.05 7.75
N ASP A 30 10.57 -15.01 8.55
CA ASP A 30 11.73 -15.89 8.38
C ASP A 30 11.46 -17.28 8.99
N SER A 31 12.44 -18.18 8.90
CA SER A 31 12.33 -19.54 9.45
C SER A 31 12.23 -19.58 10.98
N ASN A 32 12.57 -18.49 11.67
CA ASN A 32 12.52 -18.35 13.13
C ASN A 32 11.21 -17.69 13.60
N GLY A 33 10.34 -17.27 12.69
CA GLY A 33 9.10 -16.56 12.98
C GLY A 33 9.27 -15.04 13.15
N GLU A 34 10.47 -14.49 12.89
CA GLU A 34 10.68 -13.05 12.92
C GLU A 34 10.05 -12.39 11.69
N LYS A 35 9.28 -11.33 11.93
CA LYS A 35 8.56 -10.60 10.88
C LYS A 35 9.32 -9.34 10.49
N LYS A 36 9.72 -9.28 9.22
CA LYS A 36 10.16 -8.05 8.55
C LYS A 36 8.94 -7.36 7.93
N TYR A 37 8.69 -6.13 8.32
CA TYR A 37 7.56 -5.32 7.81
C TYR A 37 8.02 -4.33 6.75
N TRP A 38 7.16 -4.11 5.76
CA TRP A 38 7.23 -2.99 4.84
C TRP A 38 6.21 -1.94 5.30
N SER A 39 6.59 -1.15 6.30
CA SER A 39 5.72 -0.18 6.97
C SER A 39 5.28 0.95 6.04
N ASP A 40 6.20 1.57 5.31
CA ASP A 40 5.89 2.70 4.42
C ASP A 40 4.99 2.25 3.26
N ALA A 41 5.24 1.05 2.72
CA ALA A 41 4.38 0.48 1.69
C ALA A 41 2.98 0.15 2.25
N THR A 42 2.92 -0.39 3.47
CA THR A 42 1.68 -0.69 4.21
C THR A 42 0.83 0.57 4.39
N HIS A 43 1.44 1.65 4.90
CA HIS A 43 0.77 2.94 5.09
C HIS A 43 0.31 3.53 3.75
N PHE A 44 1.19 3.51 2.74
CA PHE A 44 0.86 4.02 1.42
C PHE A 44 -0.35 3.29 0.80
N VAL A 45 -0.39 1.95 0.81
CA VAL A 45 -1.54 1.18 0.29
C VAL A 45 -2.81 1.50 1.08
N SER A 46 -2.71 1.50 2.41
CA SER A 46 -3.86 1.76 3.29
C SER A 46 -4.44 3.17 3.12
N SER A 47 -3.64 4.13 2.64
CA SER A 47 -4.11 5.50 2.35
C SER A 47 -5.13 5.56 1.20
N PHE A 48 -5.17 4.54 0.32
CA PHE A 48 -6.14 4.41 -0.76
C PHE A 48 -7.34 3.59 -0.29
N ASN A 49 -8.24 4.20 0.48
CA ASN A 49 -9.38 3.52 1.11
C ASN A 49 -10.63 3.38 0.21
N THR A 50 -10.56 3.75 -1.06
CA THR A 50 -11.66 3.60 -2.03
C THR A 50 -11.16 2.93 -3.30
N THR A 51 -12.02 2.13 -3.95
CA THR A 51 -11.67 1.48 -5.21
C THR A 51 -11.27 2.48 -6.28
N GLU A 52 -11.94 3.65 -6.33
CA GLU A 52 -11.63 4.71 -7.27
C GLU A 52 -10.20 5.26 -7.09
N SER A 53 -9.76 5.49 -5.86
CA SER A 53 -8.41 5.99 -5.60
C SER A 53 -7.34 4.97 -5.99
N VAL A 54 -7.60 3.68 -5.77
CA VAL A 54 -6.73 2.58 -6.22
C VAL A 54 -6.70 2.47 -7.76
N TYR A 55 -7.84 2.60 -8.44
CA TYR A 55 -7.88 2.61 -9.91
C TYR A 55 -7.12 3.79 -10.51
N ARG A 56 -7.16 4.97 -9.88
CA ARG A 56 -6.34 6.13 -10.30
C ARG A 56 -4.85 5.82 -10.20
N LEU A 57 -4.42 5.17 -9.11
CA LEU A 57 -3.04 4.73 -8.93
C LEU A 57 -2.62 3.72 -10.01
N LEU A 58 -3.43 2.70 -10.30
CA LEU A 58 -3.17 1.74 -11.38
C LEU A 58 -3.05 2.40 -12.75
N LYS A 59 -3.87 3.43 -13.04
CA LYS A 59 -3.74 4.21 -14.29
C LYS A 59 -2.41 4.94 -14.39
N ILE A 60 -1.89 5.48 -13.28
CA ILE A 60 -0.57 6.13 -13.24
C ILE A 60 0.53 5.10 -13.52
N ILE A 61 0.45 3.92 -12.88
CA ILE A 61 1.41 2.82 -13.10
C ILE A 61 1.39 2.38 -14.57
N ASN A 62 0.21 2.16 -15.14
CA ASN A 62 0.06 1.76 -16.54
C ASN A 62 0.61 2.83 -17.50
N LEU A 63 0.34 4.12 -17.24
CA LEU A 63 0.91 5.21 -18.03
C LEU A 63 2.44 5.21 -17.95
N PHE A 64 3.02 4.99 -16.77
CA PHE A 64 4.47 4.86 -16.59
C PHE A 64 5.06 3.72 -17.41
N GLN A 65 4.40 2.57 -17.46
CA GLN A 65 4.88 1.40 -18.21
C GLN A 65 4.76 1.54 -19.72
N LEU A 66 3.74 2.26 -20.21
CA LEU A 66 3.52 2.46 -21.66
C LEU A 66 4.44 3.54 -22.25
N GLU A 67 4.77 4.56 -21.47
CA GLU A 67 5.48 5.74 -21.96
C GLU A 67 6.99 5.63 -21.74
N ASN A 68 7.72 5.29 -22.82
CA ASN A 68 9.19 5.17 -22.80
C ASN A 68 9.94 6.47 -22.44
N MET A 69 9.27 7.61 -22.33
CA MET A 69 9.88 8.89 -21.95
C MET A 69 9.91 9.14 -20.44
N MET A 70 9.08 8.46 -19.65
CA MET A 70 9.02 8.69 -18.21
C MET A 70 10.06 7.84 -17.48
N ARG A 71 11.11 8.48 -16.96
CA ARG A 71 12.16 7.79 -16.19
C ARG A 71 11.80 7.55 -14.73
N LYS A 72 10.91 8.38 -14.20
CA LYS A 72 10.48 8.36 -12.79
C LYS A 72 9.11 9.01 -12.68
N VAL A 73 8.24 8.45 -11.84
CA VAL A 73 6.97 9.06 -11.43
C VAL A 73 6.95 9.16 -9.91
N GLU A 74 6.59 10.33 -9.39
CA GLU A 74 6.39 10.56 -7.96
C GLU A 74 4.89 10.68 -7.68
N ILE A 75 4.42 9.91 -6.70
CA ILE A 75 3.02 9.85 -6.29
C ILE A 75 2.97 10.29 -4.83
N SER A 76 2.24 11.37 -4.59
CA SER A 76 1.95 11.89 -3.26
C SER A 76 0.43 11.89 -3.04
N HIS A 77 -0.03 11.26 -1.97
CA HIS A 77 -1.43 11.34 -1.53
C HIS A 77 -1.62 12.53 -0.58
N TRP A 78 -2.84 13.08 -0.54
CA TRP A 78 -3.15 14.34 0.16
C TRP A 78 -2.96 14.31 1.68
N ASN A 79 -2.79 13.13 2.28
CA ASN A 79 -2.55 12.97 3.72
C ASN A 79 -1.03 12.96 4.08
N ASP A 80 -0.16 13.26 3.13
CA ASP A 80 1.17 13.86 3.30
C ASP A 80 2.27 13.14 4.10
N PHE A 81 2.04 11.95 4.67
CA PHE A 81 3.09 11.23 5.40
C PHE A 81 4.03 10.45 4.48
N GLU A 82 3.53 9.72 3.47
CA GLU A 82 4.34 8.90 2.59
C GLU A 82 4.33 9.38 1.13
N LYS A 83 5.46 9.19 0.46
CA LYS A 83 5.64 9.37 -0.98
C LYS A 83 6.01 8.03 -1.61
N ALA A 84 5.44 7.74 -2.76
CA ALA A 84 5.86 6.61 -3.58
C ALA A 84 6.56 7.10 -4.85
N ILE A 85 7.69 6.48 -5.18
CA ILE A 85 8.50 6.80 -6.35
C ILE A 85 8.60 5.55 -7.20
N ILE A 86 7.99 5.58 -8.40
CA ILE A 86 8.14 4.54 -9.40
C ILE A 86 9.38 4.87 -10.24
N LYS A 87 10.30 3.91 -10.34
CA LYS A 87 11.49 4.00 -11.19
C LYS A 87 11.87 2.61 -11.68
N GLU A 88 12.11 2.48 -12.99
CA GLU A 88 12.44 1.21 -13.63
C GLU A 88 11.37 0.14 -13.30
N SER A 89 11.75 -1.03 -12.78
CA SER A 89 10.84 -2.11 -12.39
C SER A 89 10.44 -2.06 -10.90
N HIS A 90 10.68 -0.96 -10.20
CA HIS A 90 10.47 -0.87 -8.75
C HIS A 90 9.65 0.34 -8.36
N ILE A 91 9.04 0.23 -7.19
CA ILE A 91 8.42 1.33 -6.45
C ILE A 91 9.08 1.44 -5.08
N VAL A 92 9.47 2.66 -4.73
CA VAL A 92 10.12 3.01 -3.47
C VAL A 92 9.18 3.88 -2.66
N PHE A 93 8.91 3.50 -1.42
CA PHE A 93 8.11 4.27 -0.47
C PHE A 93 9.02 4.92 0.54
N LYS A 94 8.72 6.17 0.90
CA LYS A 94 9.46 6.90 1.90
C LYS A 94 8.58 7.90 2.61
N GLU A 95 8.89 8.21 3.85
CA GLU A 95 8.31 9.35 4.54
C GLU A 95 8.66 10.67 3.82
N ARG A 96 7.75 11.63 3.86
CA ARG A 96 7.93 12.93 3.19
C ARG A 96 9.07 13.76 3.79
N PHE A 97 9.32 13.63 5.09
CA PHE A 97 10.29 14.41 5.85
C PHE A 97 11.37 13.56 6.55
N GLY A 98 11.46 12.27 6.20
CA GLY A 98 12.45 11.33 6.75
C GLY A 98 13.46 10.90 5.69
N ASP A 99 14.74 10.82 6.08
CA ASP A 99 15.85 10.40 5.20
C ASP A 99 16.17 8.89 5.31
N SER A 100 15.51 8.16 6.21
CA SER A 100 16.08 6.93 6.79
C SER A 100 15.35 5.61 6.53
N TYR A 101 14.15 5.61 5.95
CA TYR A 101 13.43 4.36 5.64
C TYR A 101 12.94 4.36 4.20
N LEU A 102 13.30 3.27 3.50
CA LEU A 102 12.98 3.03 2.10
C LEU A 102 12.46 1.60 1.99
N ASP A 103 11.14 1.46 1.97
CA ASP A 103 10.54 0.23 1.47
C ASP A 103 10.68 0.20 -0.05
N GLN A 104 11.16 -0.91 -0.58
CA GLN A 104 11.20 -1.15 -2.02
C GLN A 104 10.43 -2.42 -2.34
N LEU A 105 9.56 -2.32 -3.35
CA LEU A 105 8.83 -3.43 -3.93
C LEU A 105 9.07 -3.46 -5.44
N ASP A 106 9.04 -4.67 -6.01
CA ASP A 106 8.90 -4.82 -7.45
C ASP A 106 7.51 -4.30 -7.89
N LEU A 107 7.47 -3.58 -9.00
CA LEU A 107 6.27 -2.92 -9.48
C LEU A 107 5.16 -3.92 -9.82
N SER A 108 5.51 -5.09 -10.36
CA SER A 108 4.53 -6.14 -10.68
C SER A 108 3.91 -6.76 -9.43
N LEU A 109 4.71 -6.93 -8.36
CA LEU A 109 4.19 -7.38 -7.06
C LEU A 109 3.28 -6.32 -6.46
N PHE A 110 3.65 -5.05 -6.56
CA PHE A 110 2.82 -3.95 -6.09
C PHE A 110 1.47 -3.89 -6.82
N GLU A 111 1.45 -4.04 -8.15
CA GLU A 111 0.20 -4.13 -8.91
C GLU A 111 -0.70 -5.27 -8.44
N LYS A 112 -0.15 -6.47 -8.19
CA LYS A 112 -0.90 -7.61 -7.65
C LYS A 112 -1.56 -7.26 -6.31
N ILE A 113 -0.83 -6.53 -5.44
CA ILE A 113 -1.37 -6.05 -4.16
C ILE A 113 -2.54 -5.10 -4.40
N LEU A 114 -2.42 -4.14 -5.33
CA LEU A 114 -3.49 -3.18 -5.63
C LEU A 114 -4.74 -3.85 -6.20
N TYR A 115 -4.60 -4.85 -7.07
CA TYR A 115 -5.74 -5.60 -7.59
C TYR A 115 -6.49 -6.34 -6.49
N LYS A 116 -5.75 -7.03 -5.60
CA LYS A 116 -6.38 -7.70 -4.45
C LYS A 116 -6.96 -6.70 -3.45
N TRP A 117 -6.37 -5.51 -3.34
CA TRP A 117 -6.90 -4.45 -2.50
C TRP A 117 -8.24 -3.94 -3.03
N ILE A 118 -8.39 -3.81 -4.35
CA ILE A 118 -9.69 -3.52 -4.97
C ILE A 118 -10.72 -4.61 -4.62
N GLU A 119 -10.37 -5.89 -4.78
CA GLU A 119 -11.26 -7.02 -4.42
C GLU A 119 -11.71 -6.91 -2.96
N TYR A 120 -10.78 -6.62 -2.05
CA TYR A 120 -11.07 -6.45 -0.62
C TYR A 120 -11.93 -5.22 -0.33
N LEU A 121 -11.68 -4.08 -0.97
CA LEU A 121 -12.50 -2.88 -0.79
C LEU A 121 -13.93 -3.09 -1.30
N GLN A 122 -14.13 -3.93 -2.32
CA GLN A 122 -15.44 -4.29 -2.87
C GLN A 122 -16.19 -5.36 -2.09
N SER A 123 -15.52 -6.16 -1.25
CA SER A 123 -16.17 -7.22 -0.49
C SER A 123 -17.21 -6.64 0.48
N VAL A 124 -18.32 -7.35 0.65
CA VAL A 124 -19.35 -6.97 1.66
C VAL A 124 -18.84 -7.33 3.05
N ASP A 125 -18.31 -8.54 3.20
CA ASP A 125 -17.70 -9.02 4.44
C ASP A 125 -16.25 -8.54 4.52
N LYS A 126 -15.91 -7.80 5.57
CA LYS A 126 -14.57 -7.23 5.79
C LYS A 126 -13.72 -8.13 6.70
N ASP A 127 -13.69 -9.42 6.36
CA ASP A 127 -12.89 -10.42 7.07
C ASP A 127 -11.40 -10.24 6.85
N THR A 128 -10.58 -10.70 7.79
CA THR A 128 -9.12 -10.70 7.59
C THR A 128 -8.73 -11.68 6.49
N VAL A 129 -8.07 -11.18 5.45
CA VAL A 129 -7.56 -11.96 4.32
C VAL A 129 -6.03 -11.95 4.33
N VAL A 130 -5.39 -13.12 4.24
CA VAL A 130 -3.93 -13.24 4.14
C VAL A 130 -3.58 -14.00 2.86
N PHE A 131 -2.65 -13.47 2.08
CA PHE A 131 -2.16 -14.12 0.86
C PHE A 131 -0.67 -13.89 0.64
N GLU A 132 -0.06 -14.78 -0.14
CA GLU A 132 1.31 -14.64 -0.59
C GLU A 132 1.37 -13.93 -1.95
N VAL A 133 2.38 -13.06 -2.08
CA VAL A 133 2.74 -12.39 -3.32
C VAL A 133 4.09 -12.94 -3.74
N ASN A 134 4.08 -13.64 -4.87
CA ASN A 134 5.22 -14.28 -5.53
C ASN A 134 5.48 -13.62 -6.89
#